data_AF-A0A3D2TJA1-F1
#
_entry.id   AF-A0A3D2TJA1-F1
#
_cell.length_a   1.000
_cell.length_b   1.000
_cell.length_c   1.000
_cell.angle_alpha   90.00
_cell.angle_beta   90.00
_cell.angle_gamma   90.00
#
_symmetry.space_group_name_H-M   'P 1'
#
loop_
_entity.id
_entity.type
_entity.pdbx_description
1 polymer ?
#
loop_
_entity_poly.entity_id
_entity_poly.type
_entity_poly.pdbx_seq_one_letter_code
_entity_poly.pdbx_strand_id
1 'polypeptide(L)'
;MKLHDFLVHHGMSVNPFADEDAQTDPVFLGRCRTSTFHPNWDKLYGDPTNPATSIVFGEKGAGKTAMRIQVAEQIKEHNQTHSDNRVFVIEYDDFNPFLDRFADRLSGRKRRNPTTILSEWKLWDHMDAILSLGITSAVDRLLDSSQPSGSVANHLPDDVKKRLDRFQKRDLLLLAACYDNSLTEAFQTRWYRLRRKLWYMPWQNWAVRSI
;
A
#
# COMPACT_ATOMS: atom_id res chain seq x y z
N MET A 1 23.74 35.08 -14.12
CA MET A 1 23.04 35.11 -12.83
C MET A 1 23.01 33.70 -12.28
N LYS A 2 23.47 33.44 -11.05
CA LYS A 2 23.47 32.08 -10.50
C LYS A 2 22.04 31.71 -10.05
N LEU A 3 21.67 30.44 -10.14
CA LEU A 3 20.34 29.93 -9.76
C LEU A 3 19.96 30.33 -8.32
N HIS A 4 20.94 30.31 -7.41
CA HIS A 4 20.74 30.71 -6.02
C HIS A 4 20.32 32.19 -5.88
N ASP A 5 21.00 33.10 -6.57
CA ASP A 5 20.71 34.54 -6.53
C ASP A 5 19.30 34.83 -7.10
N PHE A 6 18.90 34.10 -8.13
CA PHE A 6 17.55 34.17 -8.70
C PHE A 6 16.47 33.73 -7.71
N LEU A 7 16.67 32.59 -7.05
CA LEU A 7 15.71 32.04 -6.10
C LEU A 7 15.55 32.96 -4.87
N VAL A 8 16.67 33.48 -4.34
CA VAL A 8 16.67 34.44 -3.23
C VAL A 8 15.96 35.73 -3.61
N HIS A 9 16.19 36.25 -4.83
CA HIS A 9 15.50 37.44 -5.33
C HIS A 9 13.97 37.25 -5.38
N HIS A 10 13.50 36.05 -5.67
CA HIS A 10 12.07 35.70 -5.66
C HIS A 10 11.55 35.19 -4.30
N GLY A 11 12.32 35.35 -3.22
CA GLY A 11 11.90 34.99 -1.86
C GLY A 11 11.82 33.48 -1.59
N MET A 12 12.42 32.64 -2.46
CA MET A 12 12.47 31.20 -2.27
C MET A 12 13.66 30.82 -1.38
N SER A 13 13.37 30.31 -0.19
CA SER A 13 14.37 29.90 0.79
C SER A 13 14.96 28.50 0.53
N VAL A 14 14.33 27.72 -0.34
CA VAL A 14 14.73 26.34 -0.68
C VAL A 14 14.66 26.18 -2.20
N ASN A 15 15.61 25.45 -2.78
CA ASN A 15 15.62 25.17 -4.21
C ASN A 15 14.59 24.08 -4.57
N PRO A 16 13.52 24.40 -5.32
CA PRO A 16 12.50 23.43 -5.71
C PRO A 16 12.96 22.49 -6.85
N PHE A 17 14.14 22.71 -7.42
CA PHE A 17 14.72 21.89 -8.49
C PHE A 17 15.90 21.05 -8.00
N ALA A 18 16.03 20.86 -6.68
CA ALA A 18 17.15 20.12 -6.10
C ALA A 18 17.04 18.62 -6.34
N ASP A 19 15.82 18.08 -6.36
CA ASP A 19 15.54 16.65 -6.53
C ASP A 19 14.56 16.43 -7.68
N GLU A 20 14.80 15.38 -8.47
CA GLU A 20 13.92 14.96 -9.56
C GLU A 20 12.76 14.06 -9.07
N ASP A 21 12.93 13.40 -7.93
CA ASP A 21 11.94 12.49 -7.37
C ASP A 21 11.09 13.16 -6.28
N ALA A 22 9.78 13.10 -6.46
CA ALA A 22 8.80 13.62 -5.50
C ALA A 22 8.86 12.91 -4.14
N GLN A 23 9.41 11.69 -4.07
CA GLN A 23 9.59 10.97 -2.79
C GLN A 23 10.72 11.55 -1.93
N THR A 24 11.68 12.26 -2.53
CA THR A 24 12.83 12.82 -1.83
C THR A 24 12.83 14.34 -1.80
N ASP A 25 12.08 14.99 -2.69
CA ASP A 25 12.00 16.45 -2.76
C ASP A 25 11.44 17.07 -1.45
N PRO A 26 12.26 17.80 -0.69
CA PRO A 26 11.87 18.39 0.58
C PRO A 26 10.84 19.53 0.42
N VAL A 27 10.85 20.25 -0.71
CA VAL A 27 9.87 21.31 -0.99
C VAL A 27 8.51 20.69 -1.24
N PHE A 28 8.48 19.62 -2.04
CA PHE A 28 7.25 18.90 -2.31
C PHE A 28 6.65 18.28 -1.03
N LEU A 29 7.43 17.48 -0.31
CA LEU A 29 6.98 16.79 0.89
C LEU A 29 6.54 17.76 2.00
N GLY A 30 7.25 18.89 2.14
CA GLY A 30 7.02 19.86 3.20
C GLY A 30 5.86 20.84 2.94
N ARG A 31 5.66 21.29 1.70
CA ARG A 31 4.68 22.36 1.40
C ARG A 31 3.68 22.00 0.29
N CYS A 32 4.17 21.52 -0.86
CA CYS A 32 3.29 21.33 -2.02
C CYS A 32 2.30 20.18 -1.81
N ARG A 33 2.66 19.20 -0.98
CA ARG A 33 1.84 18.02 -0.68
C ARG A 33 0.43 18.35 -0.16
N THR A 34 0.25 19.47 0.54
CA THR A 34 -1.04 19.85 1.15
C THR A 34 -1.63 21.16 0.61
N SER A 35 -0.87 21.94 -0.15
CA SER A 35 -1.31 23.28 -0.59
C SER A 35 -1.42 23.47 -2.10
N THR A 36 -0.76 22.62 -2.91
CA THR A 36 -0.71 22.80 -4.37
C THR A 36 -1.15 21.53 -5.07
N PHE A 37 -2.31 21.58 -5.72
CA PHE A 37 -2.89 20.43 -6.40
C PHE A 37 -2.94 20.62 -7.92
N HIS A 38 -3.03 19.50 -8.64
CA HIS A 38 -3.24 19.51 -10.08
C HIS A 38 -4.59 20.19 -10.42
N PRO A 39 -4.74 20.96 -11.52
CA PRO A 39 -6.00 21.64 -11.85
C PRO A 39 -7.23 20.74 -11.93
N ASN A 40 -7.03 19.48 -12.31
CA ASN A 40 -8.09 18.45 -12.36
C ASN A 40 -8.09 17.55 -11.10
N TRP A 41 -7.64 18.03 -9.95
CA TRP A 41 -7.52 17.26 -8.72
C TRP A 41 -8.83 16.59 -8.32
N ASP A 42 -9.95 17.32 -8.40
CA ASP A 42 -11.27 16.79 -8.02
C ASP A 42 -11.68 15.57 -8.85
N LYS A 43 -11.25 15.51 -10.12
CA LYS A 43 -11.50 14.32 -10.97
C LYS A 43 -10.62 13.15 -10.58
N LEU A 44 -9.40 13.42 -10.09
CA LEU A 44 -8.45 12.40 -9.69
C LEU A 44 -8.80 11.82 -8.32
N TYR A 45 -8.88 12.69 -7.31
CA TYR A 45 -9.12 12.34 -5.91
C TYR A 45 -10.58 11.93 -5.68
N GLY A 46 -11.52 12.68 -6.26
CA GLY A 46 -12.95 12.42 -6.11
C GLY A 46 -13.42 12.53 -4.66
N ASP A 47 -14.31 11.63 -4.28
CA ASP A 47 -14.85 11.50 -2.92
C ASP A 47 -14.33 10.20 -2.28
N PRO A 48 -13.57 10.27 -1.17
CA PRO A 48 -13.10 9.08 -0.45
C PRO A 48 -14.22 8.15 0.02
N THR A 49 -15.40 8.70 0.32
CA THR A 49 -16.55 7.91 0.78
C THR A 49 -17.25 7.18 -0.37
N ASN A 50 -17.05 7.63 -1.61
CA ASN A 50 -17.57 7.01 -2.82
C ASN A 50 -16.47 6.95 -3.90
N PRO A 51 -15.50 6.03 -3.76
CA PRO A 51 -14.34 5.99 -4.62
C PRO A 51 -14.72 5.68 -6.07
N ALA A 52 -14.27 6.53 -6.99
CA ALA A 52 -14.43 6.35 -8.43
C ALA A 52 -13.12 5.92 -9.09
N THR A 53 -13.21 5.27 -10.25
CA THR A 53 -12.02 4.88 -11.02
C THR A 53 -11.46 6.08 -11.78
N SER A 54 -10.19 6.38 -11.54
CA SER A 54 -9.45 7.45 -12.22
C SER A 54 -8.21 6.87 -12.90
N ILE A 55 -7.98 7.23 -14.17
CA ILE A 55 -6.81 6.82 -14.93
C ILE A 55 -5.99 8.06 -15.28
N VAL A 56 -4.72 8.07 -14.87
CA VAL A 56 -3.80 9.20 -15.11
C VAL A 56 -2.69 8.77 -16.06
N PHE A 57 -2.67 9.38 -17.25
CA PHE A 57 -1.56 9.29 -18.17
C PHE A 57 -0.66 10.53 -18.04
N GLY A 58 0.62 10.35 -18.28
CA GLY A 58 1.57 11.45 -18.31
C GLY A 58 2.95 10.96 -18.70
N GLU A 59 3.81 11.86 -19.14
CA GLU A 59 5.20 11.54 -19.46
C GLU A 59 6.02 11.26 -18.19
N LYS A 60 7.28 10.84 -18.37
CA LYS A 60 8.23 10.74 -17.24
C LYS A 60 8.42 12.14 -16.66
N GLY A 61 8.32 12.27 -15.33
CA GLY A 61 8.42 13.56 -14.65
C GLY A 61 7.13 14.38 -14.62
N ALA A 62 6.02 13.91 -15.20
CA ALA A 62 4.73 14.63 -15.20
C ALA A 62 4.04 14.71 -13.82
N GLY A 63 4.70 14.31 -12.73
CA GLY A 63 4.13 14.41 -11.37
C GLY A 63 3.15 13.29 -10.98
N LYS A 64 3.11 12.16 -11.68
CA LYS A 64 2.25 11.02 -11.32
C LYS A 64 2.52 10.49 -9.91
N THR A 65 3.81 10.34 -9.56
CA THR A 65 4.25 9.94 -8.22
C THR A 65 3.85 10.96 -7.16
N ALA A 66 4.04 12.25 -7.46
CA ALA A 66 3.61 13.34 -6.59
C ALA A 66 2.09 13.29 -6.32
N MET A 67 1.28 13.15 -7.37
CA MET A 67 -0.17 13.02 -7.24
C MET A 67 -0.58 11.82 -6.37
N ARG A 68 0.06 10.65 -6.55
CA ARG A 68 -0.19 9.47 -5.71
C ARG A 68 0.09 9.75 -4.23
N ILE A 69 1.21 10.40 -3.92
CA ILE A 69 1.59 10.77 -2.54
C ILE A 69 0.55 11.73 -1.94
N GLN A 70 0.09 12.72 -2.71
CA GLN A 70 -0.96 13.64 -2.28
C GLN A 70 -2.27 12.92 -1.99
N VAL A 71 -2.68 11.96 -2.82
CA VAL A 71 -3.91 11.17 -2.60
C VAL A 71 -3.81 10.40 -1.28
N ALA A 72 -2.69 9.73 -1.03
CA ALA A 72 -2.49 8.98 0.21
C ALA A 72 -2.53 9.89 1.45
N GLU A 73 -1.93 11.08 1.41
CA GLU A 73 -1.98 12.03 2.54
C GLU A 73 -3.40 12.58 2.76
N GLN A 74 -4.12 12.94 1.69
CA GLN A 74 -5.50 13.39 1.81
C GLN A 74 -6.43 12.30 2.36
N ILE A 75 -6.23 11.03 1.98
CA ILE A 75 -6.95 9.90 2.57
C ILE A 75 -6.59 9.73 4.06
N LYS A 76 -5.34 9.95 4.44
CA LYS A 76 -4.91 9.91 5.84
C LYS A 76 -5.63 10.98 6.67
N GLU A 77 -5.72 12.21 6.18
CA GLU A 77 -6.47 13.29 6.83
C GLU A 77 -7.97 12.97 6.92
N HIS A 78 -8.56 12.43 5.85
CA HIS A 78 -9.94 11.94 5.84
C HIS A 78 -10.17 10.86 6.91
N ASN A 79 -9.29 9.86 7.00
CA ASN A 79 -9.38 8.76 7.96
C ASN A 79 -9.25 9.22 9.42
N GLN A 80 -8.55 10.32 9.67
CA GLN A 80 -8.43 10.92 11.01
C GLN A 80 -9.73 11.61 11.44
N THR A 81 -10.44 12.22 10.49
CA THR A 81 -11.68 12.97 10.74
C THR A 81 -12.93 12.10 10.67
N HIS A 82 -12.88 10.94 9.99
CA HIS A 82 -14.01 10.03 9.79
C HIS A 82 -13.74 8.66 10.39
N SER A 83 -14.15 8.44 11.65
CA SER A 83 -13.90 7.19 12.38
C SER A 83 -14.64 5.97 11.82
N ASP A 84 -15.81 6.19 11.22
CA ASP A 84 -16.74 5.12 10.85
C ASP A 84 -16.69 4.77 9.36
N ASN A 85 -16.23 5.70 8.51
CA ASN A 85 -16.13 5.55 7.05
C ASN A 85 -14.69 5.81 6.57
N ARG A 86 -13.77 4.96 7.03
CA ARG A 86 -12.35 5.02 6.65
C ARG A 86 -12.11 4.32 5.31
N VAL A 87 -11.12 4.83 4.59
CA VAL A 87 -10.63 4.25 3.33
C VAL A 87 -9.34 3.50 3.59
N PHE A 88 -9.27 2.26 3.12
CA PHE A 88 -8.06 1.45 3.17
C PHE A 88 -7.30 1.55 1.85
N VAL A 89 -6.06 2.05 1.90
CA VAL A 89 -5.22 2.31 0.74
C VAL A 89 -4.29 1.14 0.48
N ILE A 90 -4.31 0.59 -0.72
CA ILE A 90 -3.34 -0.42 -1.16
C ILE A 90 -2.46 0.20 -2.25
N GLU A 91 -1.18 0.34 -1.93
CA GLU A 91 -0.18 0.86 -2.86
C GLU A 91 0.41 -0.31 -3.64
N TYR A 92 -0.02 -0.47 -4.89
CA TYR A 92 0.58 -1.41 -5.82
C TYR A 92 1.40 -0.65 -6.85
N ASP A 93 2.63 -0.31 -6.46
CA ASP A 93 3.51 0.54 -7.25
C ASP A 93 4.78 -0.13 -7.76
N ASP A 94 5.29 -1.13 -7.04
CA ASP A 94 6.36 -1.99 -7.54
C ASP A 94 5.80 -3.34 -8.03
N PHE A 95 5.94 -3.56 -9.33
CA PHE A 95 5.48 -4.79 -9.98
C PHE A 95 6.53 -5.91 -9.92
N ASN A 96 7.82 -5.56 -9.83
CA ASN A 96 8.91 -6.51 -10.04
C ASN A 96 8.92 -7.66 -9.03
N PRO A 97 8.74 -7.45 -7.70
CA PRO A 97 8.77 -8.53 -6.72
C PRO A 97 7.73 -9.62 -6.98
N PHE A 98 6.57 -9.25 -7.52
CA PHE A 98 5.50 -10.18 -7.85
C PHE A 98 5.80 -10.96 -9.12
N LEU A 99 6.33 -10.28 -10.14
CA LEU A 99 6.79 -10.92 -11.37
C LEU A 99 7.92 -11.92 -11.10
N ASP A 100 8.91 -11.54 -10.30
CA ASP A 100 10.07 -12.40 -9.99
C ASP A 100 9.62 -13.70 -9.31
N ARG A 101 8.75 -13.59 -8.30
CA ARG A 101 8.17 -14.74 -7.59
C ARG A 101 7.34 -15.65 -8.49
N PHE A 102 6.65 -15.08 -9.46
CA PHE A 102 5.89 -15.85 -10.44
C PHE A 102 6.80 -16.50 -11.47
N ALA A 103 7.82 -15.79 -11.95
CA ALA A 103 8.83 -16.30 -12.86
C ALA A 103 9.58 -17.50 -12.26
N ASP A 104 9.82 -17.50 -10.94
CA ASP A 104 10.42 -18.62 -10.21
C ASP A 104 9.57 -19.89 -10.23
N ARG A 105 8.24 -19.76 -10.40
CA ARG A 105 7.32 -20.90 -10.54
C ARG A 105 7.19 -21.40 -11.97
N LEU A 106 7.69 -20.66 -12.95
CA LEU A 106 7.66 -21.07 -14.35
C LEU A 106 8.85 -21.99 -14.69
N SER A 107 8.67 -22.81 -15.73
CA SER A 107 9.76 -23.65 -16.25
C SER A 107 10.99 -22.81 -16.62
N GLY A 108 12.19 -23.34 -16.40
CA GLY A 108 13.45 -22.60 -16.60
C GLY A 108 13.63 -22.00 -18.01
N ARG A 109 12.97 -22.55 -19.03
CA ARG A 109 12.94 -21.98 -20.40
C ARG A 109 12.12 -20.69 -20.48
N LYS A 110 10.95 -20.65 -19.83
CA LYS A 110 10.07 -19.46 -19.78
C LYS A 110 10.65 -18.36 -18.88
N ARG A 111 11.30 -18.74 -17.77
CA ARG A 111 11.95 -17.80 -16.84
C ARG A 111 13.01 -16.90 -17.51
N ARG A 112 13.65 -17.36 -18.60
CA ARG A 112 14.68 -16.59 -19.33
C ARG A 112 14.12 -15.50 -20.24
N ASN A 113 12.82 -15.52 -20.53
CA ASN A 113 12.20 -14.62 -21.50
C ASN A 113 11.15 -13.72 -20.82
N PRO A 114 11.48 -12.45 -20.52
CA PRO A 114 10.56 -11.51 -19.86
C PRO A 114 9.21 -11.34 -20.57
N THR A 115 9.20 -11.32 -21.91
CA THR A 115 7.98 -11.21 -22.72
C THR A 115 7.02 -12.39 -22.51
N THR A 116 7.56 -13.59 -22.31
CA THR A 116 6.75 -14.78 -22.02
C THR A 116 6.19 -14.74 -20.60
N ILE A 117 6.94 -14.22 -19.63
CA ILE A 117 6.47 -14.05 -18.25
C ILE A 117 5.29 -13.05 -18.23
N LEU A 118 5.45 -11.90 -18.89
CA LEU A 118 4.43 -10.85 -18.95
C LEU A 118 3.15 -11.29 -19.67
N SER A 119 3.26 -12.14 -20.69
CA SER A 119 2.07 -12.64 -21.41
C SER A 119 1.30 -13.71 -20.65
N GLU A 120 1.97 -14.45 -19.77
CA GLU A 120 1.36 -15.44 -18.88
C GLU A 120 0.72 -14.79 -17.65
N TRP A 121 1.21 -13.62 -17.22
CA TRP A 121 0.64 -12.86 -16.10
C TRP A 121 -0.78 -12.35 -16.43
N LYS A 122 -1.76 -12.72 -15.62
CA LYS A 122 -3.19 -12.41 -15.84
C LYS A 122 -3.74 -11.46 -14.79
N LEU A 123 -5.00 -11.07 -15.00
CA LEU A 123 -5.73 -10.19 -14.09
C LEU A 123 -5.85 -10.77 -12.67
N TRP A 124 -6.05 -12.08 -12.53
CA TRP A 124 -6.11 -12.71 -11.21
C TRP A 124 -4.78 -12.63 -10.46
N ASP A 125 -3.64 -12.65 -11.17
CA ASP A 125 -2.32 -12.52 -10.54
C ASP A 125 -2.12 -11.10 -9.98
N HIS A 126 -2.66 -10.08 -10.65
CA HIS A 126 -2.73 -8.72 -10.10
C HIS A 126 -3.65 -8.66 -8.87
N MET A 127 -4.80 -9.34 -8.88
CA MET A 127 -5.68 -9.41 -7.72
C MET A 127 -4.99 -10.10 -6.53
N ASP A 128 -4.25 -11.17 -6.78
CA ASP A 128 -3.47 -11.86 -5.75
C ASP A 128 -2.37 -10.98 -5.18
N ALA A 129 -1.70 -10.16 -6.01
CA ALA A 129 -0.72 -9.17 -5.55
C ALA A 129 -1.38 -8.10 -4.66
N ILE A 130 -2.52 -7.55 -5.07
CA ILE A 130 -3.28 -6.55 -4.30
C ILE A 130 -3.74 -7.14 -2.96
N LEU A 131 -4.27 -8.36 -2.96
CA LEU A 131 -4.68 -9.06 -1.74
C LEU A 131 -3.48 -9.35 -0.83
N SER A 132 -2.34 -9.79 -1.38
CA SER A 132 -1.13 -10.02 -0.59
C SER A 132 -0.63 -8.75 0.09
N LEU A 133 -0.58 -7.62 -0.64
CA LEU A 133 -0.22 -6.33 -0.07
C LEU A 133 -1.20 -5.88 1.02
N GLY A 134 -2.50 -5.92 0.71
CA GLY A 134 -3.55 -5.45 1.61
C GLY A 134 -3.64 -6.27 2.90
N ILE A 135 -3.60 -7.60 2.79
CA ILE A 135 -3.68 -8.50 3.94
C ILE A 135 -2.42 -8.43 4.79
N THR A 136 -1.22 -8.40 4.19
CA THR A 136 0.04 -8.26 4.95
C THR A 136 0.04 -6.94 5.73
N SER A 137 -0.37 -5.85 5.09
CA SER A 137 -0.53 -4.51 5.70
C SER A 137 -1.55 -4.51 6.85
N ALA A 138 -2.69 -5.20 6.70
CA ALA A 138 -3.70 -5.31 7.74
C ALA A 138 -3.23 -6.17 8.93
N VAL A 139 -2.57 -7.31 8.66
CA VAL A 139 -2.03 -8.19 9.70
C VAL A 139 -0.90 -7.51 10.47
N ASP A 140 -0.01 -6.77 9.79
CA ASP A 140 1.05 -5.99 10.46
C ASP A 140 0.48 -5.01 11.49
N ARG A 141 -0.58 -4.30 11.11
CA ARG A 141 -1.26 -3.34 12.01
C ARG A 141 -2.01 -4.04 13.13
N LEU A 142 -2.65 -5.18 12.87
CA LEU A 142 -3.31 -5.96 13.91
C LEU A 142 -2.33 -6.54 14.93
N LEU A 143 -1.10 -6.85 14.50
CA LEU A 143 -0.04 -7.39 15.35
C LEU A 143 0.82 -6.33 16.03
N ASP A 144 0.51 -5.04 15.82
CA ASP A 144 1.29 -3.89 16.29
C ASP A 144 2.76 -3.96 15.85
N SER A 145 3.01 -4.31 14.58
CA SER A 145 4.36 -4.31 14.01
C SER A 145 4.99 -2.92 14.07
N SER A 146 6.27 -2.83 14.44
CA SER A 146 7.00 -1.56 14.54
C SER A 146 7.14 -0.84 13.20
N GLN A 147 7.17 -1.59 12.09
CA GLN A 147 7.19 -1.08 10.73
C GLN A 147 6.13 -1.82 9.92
N PRO A 148 4.89 -1.31 9.88
CA PRO A 148 3.83 -1.95 9.14
C PRO A 148 4.00 -1.73 7.63
N SER A 149 3.74 -2.77 6.83
CA SER A 149 3.82 -2.69 5.37
C SER A 149 2.70 -1.80 4.78
N GLY A 150 2.95 -1.18 3.63
CA GLY A 150 1.96 -0.41 2.86
C GLY A 150 1.67 1.00 3.42
N SER A 151 0.62 1.64 2.88
CA SER A 151 0.38 3.08 3.05
C SER A 151 0.25 3.54 4.50
N VAL A 152 0.90 4.66 4.83
CA VAL A 152 0.79 5.34 6.15
C VAL A 152 -0.64 5.82 6.42
N ALA A 153 -1.46 6.01 5.38
CA ALA A 153 -2.87 6.38 5.53
C ALA A 153 -3.72 5.33 6.28
N ASN A 154 -3.26 4.08 6.29
CA ASN A 154 -3.95 2.99 6.94
C ASN A 154 -3.65 3.01 8.44
N HIS A 155 -4.68 3.28 9.25
CA HIS A 155 -4.63 3.09 10.69
C HIS A 155 -5.86 2.32 11.15
N LEU A 156 -5.62 1.25 11.91
CA LEU A 156 -6.68 0.46 12.52
C LEU A 156 -7.11 1.10 13.85
N PRO A 157 -8.42 1.20 14.14
CA PRO A 157 -8.89 1.54 15.47
C PRO A 157 -8.37 0.56 16.55
N ASP A 158 -8.10 1.05 17.76
CA ASP A 158 -7.63 0.20 18.87
C ASP A 158 -8.66 -0.89 19.27
N ASP A 159 -9.94 -0.62 19.01
CA ASP A 159 -11.07 -1.49 19.32
C ASP A 159 -11.44 -2.46 18.17
N VAL A 160 -10.65 -2.55 17.09
CA VAL A 160 -10.93 -3.43 15.94
C VAL A 160 -11.29 -4.86 16.34
N LYS A 161 -10.65 -5.40 17.38
CA LYS A 161 -10.93 -6.76 17.87
C LYS A 161 -12.37 -6.96 18.36
N LYS A 162 -12.97 -5.89 18.91
CA LYS A 162 -14.35 -5.87 19.39
C LYS A 162 -15.34 -5.62 18.27
N ARG A 163 -14.92 -4.87 17.24
CA ARG A 163 -15.72 -4.60 16.04
C ARG A 163 -15.88 -5.83 15.14
N LEU A 164 -14.86 -6.69 15.09
CA LEU A 164 -14.90 -7.90 14.27
C LEU A 164 -15.77 -8.99 14.90
N ASP A 165 -16.79 -9.42 14.15
CA ASP A 165 -17.57 -10.60 14.46
C ASP A 165 -16.73 -11.90 14.32
N ARG A 166 -17.22 -13.00 14.86
CA ARG A 166 -16.62 -14.33 14.74
C ARG A 166 -16.41 -14.77 13.28
N PHE A 167 -17.35 -14.53 12.37
CA PHE A 167 -17.19 -14.88 10.95
C PHE A 167 -16.15 -14.01 10.28
N GLN A 168 -16.17 -12.70 10.51
CA GLN A 168 -15.13 -11.79 10.01
C GLN A 168 -13.73 -12.18 10.52
N LYS A 169 -13.60 -12.61 11.78
CA LYS A 169 -12.33 -13.14 12.32
C LYS A 169 -11.86 -14.40 11.60
N ARG A 170 -12.78 -15.32 11.29
CA ARG A 170 -12.49 -16.54 10.52
C ARG A 170 -12.01 -16.18 9.11
N ASP A 171 -12.72 -15.29 8.43
CA ASP A 171 -12.45 -14.94 7.05
C ASP A 171 -11.12 -14.17 6.93
N LEU A 172 -10.82 -13.29 7.89
CA LEU A 172 -9.51 -12.65 8.01
C LEU A 172 -8.39 -13.67 8.22
N LEU A 173 -8.60 -14.68 9.05
CA LEU A 173 -7.63 -15.78 9.21
C LEU A 173 -7.48 -16.54 7.88
N LEU A 174 -8.55 -16.88 7.18
CA LEU A 174 -8.44 -17.54 5.87
C LEU A 174 -7.60 -16.70 4.89
N LEU A 175 -7.89 -15.41 4.80
CA LEU A 175 -7.15 -14.48 3.96
C LEU A 175 -5.68 -14.41 4.37
N ALA A 176 -5.38 -14.32 5.66
CA ALA A 176 -4.01 -14.33 6.16
C ALA A 176 -3.29 -15.65 5.84
N ALA A 177 -3.98 -16.80 5.84
CA ALA A 177 -3.36 -18.06 5.48
C ALA A 177 -2.95 -18.14 4.00
N CYS A 178 -3.71 -17.48 3.13
CA CYS A 178 -3.48 -17.49 1.68
C CYS A 178 -2.54 -16.37 1.21
N TYR A 179 -2.61 -15.19 1.83
CA TYR A 179 -2.06 -13.96 1.26
C TYR A 179 -1.05 -13.21 2.15
N ASP A 180 -0.99 -13.49 3.46
CA ASP A 180 -0.01 -12.84 4.34
C ASP A 180 1.41 -13.27 3.96
N ASN A 181 2.23 -12.29 3.59
CA ASN A 181 3.56 -12.48 3.06
C ASN A 181 4.53 -11.53 3.75
N SER A 182 4.75 -11.79 5.04
CA SER A 182 5.75 -11.07 5.84
C SER A 182 7.16 -11.62 5.59
N LEU A 183 8.13 -10.71 5.47
CA LEU A 183 9.55 -11.05 5.37
C LEU A 183 10.27 -11.09 6.72
N THR A 184 9.62 -10.63 7.80
CA THR A 184 10.25 -10.43 9.11
C THR A 184 10.10 -11.61 10.05
N GLU A 185 9.02 -12.39 9.91
CA GLU A 185 8.71 -13.52 10.80
C GLU A 185 8.28 -14.76 10.01
N ALA A 186 8.56 -15.94 10.57
CA ALA A 186 8.07 -17.19 10.01
C ALA A 186 6.52 -17.25 10.06
N PHE A 187 5.92 -17.77 8.98
CA PHE A 187 4.48 -17.87 8.80
C PHE A 187 3.75 -18.48 10.02
N GLN A 188 4.24 -19.61 10.55
CA GLN A 188 3.60 -20.28 11.68
C GLN A 188 3.54 -19.40 12.93
N THR A 189 4.67 -18.77 13.30
CA THR A 189 4.76 -17.90 14.48
C THR A 189 3.79 -16.72 14.36
N ARG A 190 3.81 -16.07 13.19
CA ARG A 190 2.96 -14.93 12.89
C ARG A 190 1.47 -15.29 12.88
N TRP A 191 1.12 -16.43 12.29
CA TRP A 191 -0.23 -17.01 12.31
C TRP A 191 -0.75 -17.24 13.73
N TYR A 192 0.05 -17.91 14.58
CA TYR A 192 -0.34 -18.16 15.97
C TYR A 192 -0.48 -16.88 16.78
N ARG A 193 0.34 -15.86 16.51
CA ARG A 193 0.17 -14.53 17.12
C ARG A 193 -1.13 -13.87 16.67
N LEU A 194 -1.44 -13.88 15.38
CA LEU A 194 -2.67 -13.30 14.84
C LEU A 194 -3.90 -13.98 15.43
N ARG A 195 -3.93 -15.31 15.44
CA ARG A 195 -5.00 -16.10 16.06
C ARG A 195 -5.20 -15.75 17.53
N ARG A 196 -4.10 -15.66 18.30
CA ARG A 196 -4.15 -15.25 19.71
C ARG A 196 -4.63 -13.82 19.87
N LYS A 197 -4.21 -12.89 19.01
CA LYS A 197 -4.59 -11.48 19.06
C LYS A 197 -6.09 -11.27 18.79
N LEU A 198 -6.69 -12.10 17.92
CA LEU A 198 -8.12 -12.08 17.58
C LEU A 198 -9.00 -12.90 18.53
N TRP A 199 -8.42 -13.64 19.47
CA TRP A 199 -9.11 -14.60 20.36
C TRP A 199 -10.01 -15.59 19.60
N TYR A 200 -9.58 -16.02 18.41
CA TYR A 200 -10.33 -16.99 17.63
C TYR A 200 -9.85 -18.42 17.94
N MET A 201 -10.73 -19.22 18.55
CA MET A 201 -10.49 -20.65 18.80
C MET A 201 -11.37 -21.48 17.85
N PRO A 202 -10.77 -22.17 16.86
CA PRO A 202 -11.54 -23.07 16.02
C PRO A 202 -11.98 -24.29 16.84
N TRP A 203 -13.23 -24.72 16.66
CA TRP A 203 -13.82 -25.85 17.38
C TRP A 203 -13.19 -27.20 17.00
N GLN A 204 -12.60 -27.25 15.81
CA GLN A 204 -11.70 -28.32 15.41
C GLN A 204 -10.33 -27.67 15.22
N ASN A 205 -9.35 -28.05 16.05
CA ASN A 205 -7.96 -27.79 15.72
C ASN A 205 -7.70 -28.50 14.39
N TRP A 206 -7.72 -27.76 13.29
CA TRP A 206 -7.03 -28.19 12.07
C TRP A 206 -5.57 -28.25 12.47
N ALA A 207 -5.18 -29.42 12.96
CA ALA A 207 -3.83 -29.78 13.24
C ALA A 207 -3.11 -29.79 11.88
N VAL A 208 -2.70 -28.62 11.41
CA VAL A 208 -1.47 -28.51 10.64
C VAL A 208 -0.34 -28.76 11.63
N ARG A 209 -0.26 -30.01 12.11
CA ARG A 209 0.96 -30.56 12.66
C ARG A 209 1.85 -30.68 11.43
N SER A 210 2.84 -29.80 11.39
CA SER A 210 4.06 -29.90 10.59
C SER A 210 4.36 -31.35 10.17
N ILE A 211 4.21 -31.60 8.87
CA ILE A 211 5.00 -32.59 8.14
C ILE A 211 6.19 -31.83 7.59
#